data_AF-A0A2M8KMG0-F1
#
_entry.id   AF-A0A2M8KMG0-F1
#
_cell.length_a   1.000
_cell.length_b   1.000
_cell.length_c   1.000
_cell.angle_alpha   90.00
_cell.angle_beta   90.00
_cell.angle_gamma   90.00
#
_symmetry.space_group_name_H-M   'P 1'
#
loop_
_entity.id
_entity.type
_entity.pdbx_description
1 polymer ?
#
loop_
_entity_poly.entity_id
_entity_poly.type
_entity_poly.pdbx_seq_one_letter_code
_entity_poly.pdbx_strand_id
1 'polypeptide(L)'
;MVLINIHYWLLNIALKSVKKLIIFLVLITLLLIKPNFTKAADFTTDYQVEYTLQNNNQTITSDVKFNIKITHQRSDIFVKKFFLQFPKIFAIKNVTAGDDKGSINPTISQDEQNIKIEVELNDPNTGKGSENNIYINFNQENLFIVNGSVWEVILPTIENRKDGKYSIVVNLPENTDKKISIAKPIPNHISGRQLIWNDVKTKTVYAVFGDKQFYQTNLTYNINNPKLFPVYSDIALPPDSLYQQVFFENIDPQPDKIYIDDDGNYMARYNLSPMSKKTISFNGVITVFSKPRSEFQKIIKAQVDKQKKYLLTARDYWYIDQLDKFSQLNSASDIYFYVVNNLSYDYSRLSSGLGRIGADKILKMTNKAVCTDFTDLFVALAREKGIYSREIEGYGFSSDPLLRPLSFRTDVLHSWPEYFDTKQSLWVSLDPTWENTSGIDYFSSFDLNHIVFAIHGKSSVYPYPAGAYKTEESKSILINSTDKPPSITKKLIVDITGLKKIIYDKINYEIFLNVSNQGNVTVYNQKVMLVAPFMLFKPKDIIIAQIAPLEERSYEIKLNSLSLLSKQKVTLTVLGDSNKELYQQTLILYPYYYQLAYQYGLFILAIMVFILIFIYAKKRVNK
;
A
#
# COMPACT_ATOMS: atom_id res chain seq x y z
N MET A 1 42.65 -54.77 -69.87
CA MET A 1 43.23 -55.27 -68.60
C MET A 1 44.02 -54.22 -67.81
N VAL A 2 44.66 -53.23 -68.46
CA VAL A 2 45.46 -52.18 -67.78
C VAL A 2 44.61 -51.15 -67.00
N LEU A 3 43.42 -50.79 -67.49
CA LEU A 3 42.53 -49.79 -66.85
C LEU A 3 41.94 -50.25 -65.50
N ILE A 4 41.70 -51.55 -65.32
CA ILE A 4 41.11 -52.10 -64.08
C ILE A 4 42.13 -52.10 -62.92
N ASN A 5 43.41 -52.38 -63.21
CA ASN A 5 44.47 -52.36 -62.20
C ASN A 5 44.81 -50.95 -61.71
N ILE A 6 44.73 -49.93 -62.59
CA ILE A 6 44.93 -48.53 -62.20
C ILE A 6 43.77 -48.07 -61.29
N HIS A 7 42.54 -48.49 -61.59
CA HIS A 7 41.38 -48.17 -60.77
C HIS A 7 41.46 -48.79 -59.38
N TYR A 8 41.88 -50.06 -59.28
CA TYR A 8 42.08 -50.74 -57.99
C TYR A 8 43.21 -50.12 -57.16
N TRP A 9 44.28 -49.68 -57.81
CA TRP A 9 45.41 -49.01 -57.16
C TRP A 9 45.05 -47.62 -56.63
N LEU A 10 44.32 -46.82 -57.42
CA LEU A 10 43.79 -45.52 -57.00
C LEU A 10 42.75 -45.64 -55.89
N LEU A 11 41.87 -46.66 -55.93
CA LEU A 11 40.89 -46.92 -54.88
C LEU A 11 41.58 -47.27 -53.55
N ASN A 12 42.65 -48.08 -53.57
CA ASN A 12 43.42 -48.42 -52.38
C ASN A 12 44.18 -47.23 -51.78
N ILE A 13 44.67 -46.32 -52.62
CA ILE A 13 45.31 -45.08 -52.17
C ILE A 13 44.25 -44.15 -51.57
N ALA A 14 43.09 -44.00 -52.20
CA ALA A 14 41.98 -43.21 -51.69
C ALA A 14 41.47 -43.75 -50.33
N LEU A 15 41.31 -45.07 -50.19
CA LEU A 15 40.93 -45.73 -48.92
C LEU A 15 41.95 -45.54 -47.80
N LYS A 16 43.26 -45.57 -48.12
CA LYS A 16 44.33 -45.25 -47.14
C LYS A 16 44.30 -43.78 -46.71
N SER A 17 44.06 -42.87 -47.66
CA SER A 17 43.95 -41.43 -47.39
C SER A 17 42.72 -41.08 -46.56
N VAL A 18 41.58 -41.72 -46.83
CA VAL A 18 40.34 -41.57 -46.05
C VAL A 18 40.52 -42.12 -44.64
N LYS A 19 41.17 -43.28 -44.46
CA LYS A 19 41.51 -43.78 -43.11
C LYS A 19 42.40 -42.81 -42.34
N LYS A 20 43.44 -42.24 -42.97
CA LYS A 20 44.31 -41.24 -42.33
C LYS A 20 43.55 -39.96 -41.97
N LEU A 21 42.65 -39.51 -42.84
CA LEU A 21 41.81 -38.34 -42.59
C LEU A 21 40.83 -38.57 -41.43
N ILE A 22 40.22 -39.76 -41.37
CA ILE A 22 39.32 -40.13 -40.25
C ILE A 22 40.10 -40.21 -38.94
N ILE A 23 41.29 -40.82 -38.93
CA ILE A 23 42.14 -40.89 -37.73
C ILE A 23 42.57 -39.48 -37.30
N PHE A 24 42.91 -38.61 -38.24
CA PHE A 24 43.28 -37.22 -37.98
C PHE A 24 42.10 -36.39 -37.44
N LEU A 25 40.91 -36.54 -38.01
CA LEU A 25 39.68 -35.92 -37.51
C LEU A 25 39.33 -36.41 -36.11
N VAL A 26 39.46 -37.72 -35.84
CA VAL A 26 39.25 -38.30 -34.51
C VAL A 26 40.24 -37.72 -33.50
N LEU A 27 41.53 -37.61 -33.87
CA LEU A 27 42.54 -36.98 -33.02
C LEU A 27 42.25 -35.51 -32.74
N ILE A 28 41.78 -34.75 -33.75
CA ILE A 28 41.39 -33.35 -33.59
C ILE A 28 40.17 -33.21 -32.69
N THR A 29 39.15 -34.06 -32.83
CA THR A 29 38.01 -34.07 -31.90
C THR A 29 38.44 -34.42 -30.48
N LEU A 30 39.37 -35.35 -30.28
CA LEU A 30 39.91 -35.66 -28.95
C LEU A 30 40.72 -34.50 -28.34
N LEU A 31 41.39 -33.69 -29.18
CA LEU A 31 42.13 -32.48 -28.75
C LEU A 31 41.22 -31.27 -28.49
N LEU A 32 40.01 -31.25 -29.07
CA LEU A 32 39.01 -30.19 -28.88
C LEU A 32 38.09 -30.42 -27.67
N ILE A 33 38.08 -31.63 -27.09
CA ILE A 33 37.44 -31.90 -25.80
C ILE A 33 38.34 -31.31 -24.71
N LYS A 34 38.16 -30.02 -24.41
CA LYS A 34 38.71 -29.46 -23.17
C LYS A 34 37.92 -30.05 -21.99
N PRO A 35 38.55 -30.78 -21.06
CA PRO A 35 37.87 -31.14 -19.82
C PRO A 35 37.53 -29.85 -19.10
N ASN A 36 36.24 -29.57 -18.94
CA ASN A 36 35.80 -28.56 -17.99
C ASN A 36 36.11 -29.10 -16.60
N PHE A 37 37.26 -28.70 -16.04
CA PHE A 37 37.57 -28.93 -14.64
C PHE A 37 36.63 -28.06 -13.80
N THR A 38 35.45 -28.58 -13.48
CA THR A 38 34.66 -28.05 -12.39
C THR A 38 35.41 -28.38 -11.10
N LYS A 39 35.90 -27.37 -10.38
CA LYS A 39 36.42 -27.57 -9.02
C LYS A 39 35.28 -28.18 -8.19
N ALA A 40 35.45 -29.41 -7.72
CA ALA A 40 34.53 -30.00 -6.76
C ALA A 40 34.55 -29.15 -5.48
N ALA A 41 33.38 -28.90 -4.89
CA ALA A 41 33.29 -28.23 -3.60
C ALA A 41 34.13 -29.00 -2.57
N ASP A 42 34.75 -28.28 -1.64
CA ASP A 42 35.57 -28.85 -0.58
C ASP A 42 34.73 -29.61 0.46
N PHE A 43 33.55 -29.08 0.76
CA PHE A 43 32.55 -29.60 1.68
C PHE A 43 31.16 -29.11 1.24
N THR A 44 30.13 -29.83 1.67
CA THR A 44 28.73 -29.39 1.62
C THR A 44 28.23 -29.19 3.05
N THR A 45 27.39 -28.17 3.26
CA THR A 45 26.87 -27.86 4.60
C THR A 45 25.35 -27.79 4.58
N ASP A 46 24.72 -28.73 5.27
CA ASP A 46 23.28 -28.73 5.51
C ASP A 46 22.97 -28.01 6.82
N TYR A 47 21.91 -27.22 6.81
CA TYR A 47 21.50 -26.37 7.92
C TYR A 47 20.03 -26.62 8.25
N GLN A 48 19.74 -26.92 9.52
CA GLN A 48 18.39 -26.84 10.06
C GLN A 48 18.38 -25.87 11.24
N VAL A 49 17.56 -24.84 11.14
CA VAL A 49 17.42 -23.83 12.19
C VAL A 49 16.01 -23.88 12.75
N GLU A 50 15.90 -24.04 14.06
CA GLU A 50 14.63 -24.07 14.77
C GLU A 50 14.51 -22.81 15.65
N TYR A 51 13.43 -22.06 15.43
CA TYR A 51 13.05 -20.89 16.21
C TYR A 51 11.82 -21.23 17.05
N THR A 52 11.94 -21.15 18.37
CA THR A 52 10.81 -21.28 19.28
C THR A 52 10.44 -19.92 19.83
N LEU A 53 9.30 -19.40 19.36
CA LEU A 53 8.82 -18.08 19.73
C LEU A 53 8.12 -18.16 21.09
N GLN A 54 8.53 -17.33 22.04
CA GLN A 54 7.95 -17.26 23.38
C GLN A 54 7.20 -15.94 23.56
N ASN A 55 6.02 -15.96 24.19
CA ASN A 55 5.26 -14.75 24.51
C ASN A 55 5.39 -14.41 26.00
N ASN A 56 6.51 -13.80 26.39
CA ASN A 56 6.68 -13.21 27.72
C ASN A 56 6.56 -11.69 27.58
N ASN A 57 5.50 -11.11 28.16
CA ASN A 57 4.94 -9.77 27.94
C ASN A 57 5.87 -8.52 28.02
N GLN A 58 7.20 -8.64 28.08
CA GLN A 58 8.12 -7.50 28.20
C GLN A 58 9.41 -7.61 27.38
N THR A 59 9.82 -8.81 26.95
CA THR A 59 10.96 -9.01 26.04
C THR A 59 10.77 -10.33 25.32
N ILE A 60 10.58 -10.30 23.99
CA ILE A 60 10.50 -11.55 23.24
C ILE A 60 11.91 -11.99 22.87
N THR A 61 12.54 -12.73 23.77
CA THR A 61 13.67 -13.60 23.45
C THR A 61 13.14 -14.90 22.85
N SER A 62 13.63 -15.27 21.67
CA SER A 62 13.32 -16.55 21.06
C SER A 62 14.47 -17.53 21.31
N ASP A 63 14.14 -18.80 21.57
CA ASP A 63 15.15 -19.85 21.60
C ASP A 63 15.48 -20.25 20.16
N VAL A 64 16.77 -20.26 19.83
CA VAL A 64 17.26 -20.61 18.50
C VAL A 64 18.18 -21.82 18.62
N LYS A 65 17.94 -22.82 17.78
CA LYS A 65 18.75 -24.05 17.69
C LYS A 65 19.22 -24.26 16.26
N PHE A 66 20.53 -24.28 16.07
CA PHE A 66 21.18 -24.62 14.82
C PHE A 66 21.68 -26.07 14.88
N ASN A 67 21.23 -26.88 13.92
CA ASN A 67 21.80 -28.18 13.62
C ASN A 67 22.51 -28.07 12.26
N ILE A 68 23.84 -28.14 12.29
CA ILE A 68 24.68 -27.95 11.10
C ILE A 68 25.37 -29.28 10.80
N LYS A 69 25.20 -29.80 9.60
CA LYS A 69 25.87 -31.02 9.14
C LYS A 69 26.87 -30.66 8.04
N ILE A 70 28.14 -30.94 8.28
CA ILE A 70 29.22 -30.72 7.32
C ILE A 70 29.62 -32.07 6.74
N THR A 71 29.49 -32.24 5.43
CA THR A 71 29.93 -33.45 4.71
C THR A 71 31.17 -33.13 3.88
N HIS A 72 32.27 -33.82 4.16
CA HIS A 72 33.51 -33.66 3.41
C HIS A 72 33.40 -34.26 2.00
N GLN A 73 33.73 -33.46 0.98
CA GLN A 73 33.72 -33.93 -0.42
C GLN A 73 35.11 -34.36 -0.90
N ARG A 74 36.13 -34.03 -0.11
CA ARG A 74 37.55 -34.33 -0.33
C ARG A 74 38.13 -35.02 0.91
N SER A 75 39.19 -35.79 0.70
CA SER A 75 39.87 -36.54 1.77
C SER A 75 41.09 -35.83 2.34
N ASP A 76 41.61 -34.80 1.67
CA ASP A 76 42.85 -34.09 2.00
C ASP A 76 42.62 -32.81 2.82
N ILE A 77 41.37 -32.49 3.12
CA ILE A 77 40.95 -31.32 3.88
C ILE A 77 39.89 -31.71 4.90
N PHE A 78 39.87 -31.01 6.04
CA PHE A 78 38.82 -31.15 7.03
C PHE A 78 38.51 -29.80 7.70
N VAL A 79 37.27 -29.64 8.17
CA VAL A 79 36.84 -28.44 8.88
C VAL A 79 37.20 -28.56 10.36
N LYS A 80 38.10 -27.69 10.84
CA LYS A 80 38.47 -27.61 12.27
C LYS A 80 37.67 -26.56 13.03
N LYS A 81 37.39 -25.43 12.38
CA LYS A 81 36.67 -24.29 12.95
C LYS A 81 35.49 -23.92 12.07
N PHE A 82 34.40 -23.54 12.72
CA PHE A 82 33.18 -23.07 12.07
C PHE A 82 32.72 -21.79 12.74
N PHE A 83 32.07 -20.89 11.99
CA PHE A 83 31.48 -19.70 12.59
C PHE A 83 30.14 -19.34 11.96
N LEU A 84 29.29 -18.72 12.76
CA LEU A 84 28.08 -18.03 12.33
C LEU A 84 28.25 -16.53 12.59
N GLN A 85 27.71 -15.71 11.70
CA GLN A 85 27.72 -14.26 11.82
C GLN A 85 26.30 -13.73 11.70
N PHE A 86 25.93 -12.84 12.61
CA PHE A 86 24.60 -12.23 12.69
C PHE A 86 24.71 -10.71 12.73
N PRO A 87 23.79 -9.98 12.10
CA PRO A 87 23.69 -8.54 12.29
C PRO A 87 23.44 -8.21 13.77
N LYS A 88 24.11 -7.17 14.27
CA LYS A 88 24.10 -6.78 15.70
C LYS A 88 22.72 -6.43 16.26
N ILE A 89 21.81 -6.01 15.39
CA ILE A 89 20.39 -5.76 15.70
C ILE A 89 19.69 -6.99 16.28
N PHE A 90 20.09 -8.21 15.88
CA PHE A 90 19.55 -9.45 16.42
C PHE A 90 20.42 -9.93 17.58
N ALA A 91 20.39 -9.19 18.69
CA ALA A 91 21.24 -9.43 19.84
C ALA A 91 21.16 -10.90 20.32
N ILE A 92 22.31 -11.46 20.67
CA ILE A 92 22.47 -12.87 21.03
C ILE A 92 22.93 -13.00 22.47
N LYS A 93 22.31 -13.91 23.23
CA LYS A 93 22.62 -14.22 24.63
C LYS A 93 22.65 -15.73 24.85
N ASN A 94 23.30 -16.17 25.93
CA ASN A 94 23.30 -17.55 26.41
C ASN A 94 23.71 -18.60 25.35
N VAL A 95 24.82 -18.35 24.65
CA VAL A 95 25.30 -19.26 23.60
C VAL A 95 25.89 -20.53 24.21
N THR A 96 25.43 -21.68 23.73
CA THR A 96 25.98 -23.00 24.00
C THR A 96 26.27 -23.69 22.68
N ALA A 97 27.32 -24.52 22.64
CA ALA A 97 27.69 -25.25 21.44
C ALA A 97 28.15 -26.67 21.78
N GLY A 98 28.06 -27.58 20.81
CA GLY A 98 28.56 -28.94 20.91
C GLY A 98 28.71 -29.60 19.55
N ASP A 99 29.38 -30.74 19.53
CA ASP A 99 29.46 -31.65 18.39
C ASP A 99 29.11 -33.08 18.82
N ASP A 100 29.27 -34.05 17.91
CA ASP A 100 29.01 -35.47 18.19
C ASP A 100 29.90 -36.07 19.30
N LYS A 101 30.94 -35.34 19.74
CA LYS A 101 31.90 -35.77 20.79
C LYS A 101 31.66 -35.11 22.14
N GLY A 102 30.86 -34.04 22.20
CA GLY A 102 30.48 -33.39 23.45
C GLY A 102 30.33 -31.87 23.34
N SER A 103 30.40 -31.21 24.51
CA SER A 103 30.27 -29.74 24.61
C SER A 103 31.48 -29.02 24.01
N ILE A 104 31.25 -27.87 23.40
CA ILE A 104 32.27 -26.96 22.86
C ILE A 104 32.09 -25.60 23.55
N ASN A 105 33.20 -24.96 23.93
CA ASN A 105 33.17 -23.58 24.42
C ASN A 105 33.21 -22.60 23.23
N PRO A 106 32.10 -21.90 22.90
CA PRO A 106 32.08 -20.99 21.77
C PRO A 106 32.87 -19.70 22.07
N THR A 107 33.54 -19.15 21.07
CA THR A 107 34.16 -17.82 21.13
C THR A 107 33.23 -16.80 20.48
N ILE A 108 32.85 -15.77 21.23
CA ILE A 108 31.96 -14.70 20.75
C ILE A 108 32.79 -13.44 20.53
N SER A 109 32.75 -12.88 19.32
CA SER A 109 33.37 -11.59 18.99
C SER A 109 32.35 -10.68 18.34
N GLN A 110 32.44 -9.37 18.56
CA GLN A 110 31.52 -8.38 18.00
C GLN A 110 32.31 -7.24 17.35
N ASP A 111 31.81 -6.77 16.21
CA ASP A 111 32.28 -5.53 15.56
C ASP A 111 31.17 -4.46 15.59
N GLU A 112 31.33 -3.38 14.80
CA GLU A 112 30.33 -2.31 14.74
C GLU A 112 28.98 -2.80 14.18
N GLN A 113 28.97 -3.80 13.30
CA GLN A 113 27.82 -4.23 12.52
C GLN A 113 27.33 -5.64 12.87
N ASN A 114 28.20 -6.52 13.36
CA ASN A 114 27.95 -7.96 13.45
C ASN A 114 28.41 -8.59 14.77
N ILE A 115 27.77 -9.72 15.09
CA ILE A 115 28.13 -10.65 16.16
C ILE A 115 28.57 -11.95 15.50
N LYS A 116 29.76 -12.45 15.83
CA LYS A 116 30.33 -13.70 15.33
C LYS A 116 30.39 -14.73 16.46
N ILE A 117 29.86 -15.92 16.22
CA ILE A 117 29.97 -17.10 17.08
C ILE A 117 30.92 -18.08 16.38
N GLU A 118 32.11 -18.30 16.94
CA GLU A 118 33.09 -19.27 16.44
C GLU A 118 33.14 -20.51 17.35
N VAL A 119 33.18 -21.69 16.73
CA VAL A 119 33.30 -22.99 17.41
C VAL A 119 34.45 -23.78 16.81
N GLU A 120 35.22 -24.47 17.65
CA GLU A 120 36.29 -25.40 17.26
C GLU A 120 35.84 -26.82 17.58
N LEU A 121 35.83 -27.71 16.58
CA LEU A 121 35.38 -29.09 16.75
C LEU A 121 36.38 -29.87 17.63
N ASN A 122 35.86 -30.75 18.49
CA ASN A 122 36.66 -31.51 19.45
C ASN A 122 37.57 -32.53 18.76
N ASP A 123 36.98 -33.38 17.92
CA ASP A 123 37.65 -34.44 17.16
C ASP A 123 36.92 -34.67 15.84
N PRO A 124 37.18 -33.83 14.81
CA PRO A 124 36.44 -33.88 13.55
C PRO A 124 36.76 -35.15 12.76
N ASN A 125 35.71 -35.85 12.31
CA ASN A 125 35.83 -36.96 11.38
C ASN A 125 36.48 -36.48 10.08
N THR A 126 37.43 -37.27 9.56
CA THR A 126 38.19 -36.94 8.35
C THR A 126 37.91 -37.94 7.22
N GLY A 127 38.26 -37.56 5.99
CA GLY A 127 38.07 -38.40 4.80
C GLY A 127 36.81 -38.06 4.00
N LYS A 128 36.82 -38.40 2.71
CA LYS A 128 35.72 -38.12 1.79
C LYS A 128 34.45 -38.86 2.23
N GLY A 129 33.33 -38.15 2.32
CA GLY A 129 32.03 -38.66 2.75
C GLY A 129 31.85 -38.68 4.27
N SER A 130 32.87 -38.32 5.06
CA SER A 130 32.70 -38.17 6.51
C SER A 130 31.79 -36.98 6.84
N GLU A 131 31.00 -37.16 7.90
CA GLU A 131 30.06 -36.15 8.41
C GLU A 131 30.52 -35.65 9.79
N ASN A 132 30.35 -34.35 10.02
CA ASN A 132 30.53 -33.72 11.33
C ASN A 132 29.30 -32.88 11.63
N ASN A 133 28.65 -33.14 12.77
CA ASN A 133 27.50 -32.34 13.20
C ASN A 133 27.91 -31.33 14.26
N ILE A 134 27.36 -30.13 14.16
CA ILE A 134 27.55 -29.03 15.11
C ILE A 134 26.17 -28.58 15.58
N TYR A 135 26.01 -28.46 16.89
CA TYR A 135 24.80 -28.01 17.55
C TYR A 135 25.10 -26.68 18.23
N ILE A 136 24.36 -25.62 17.90
CA ILE A 136 24.53 -24.29 18.52
C ILE A 136 23.16 -23.81 19.01
N ASN A 137 23.04 -23.52 20.31
CA ASN A 137 21.81 -23.01 20.90
C ASN A 137 22.06 -21.65 21.56
N PHE A 138 21.13 -20.71 21.39
CA PHE A 138 21.22 -19.38 22.00
C PHE A 138 19.85 -18.71 22.08
N ASN A 139 19.77 -17.64 22.85
CA ASN A 139 18.62 -16.73 22.86
C ASN A 139 18.88 -15.57 21.90
N GLN A 140 17.89 -15.27 21.07
CA GLN A 140 17.96 -14.15 20.11
C GLN A 140 16.80 -13.18 20.33
N GLU A 141 17.14 -11.89 20.36
CA GLU A 141 16.18 -10.79 20.50
C GLU A 141 15.77 -10.24 19.12
N ASN A 142 14.67 -9.49 19.07
CA ASN A 142 14.17 -8.77 17.90
C ASN A 142 13.76 -9.64 16.69
N LEU A 143 13.57 -10.95 16.88
CA LEU A 143 13.01 -11.85 15.85
C LEU A 143 11.49 -11.83 15.80
N PHE A 144 10.84 -11.53 16.91
CA PHE A 144 9.39 -11.54 17.05
C PHE A 144 8.92 -10.30 17.77
N ILE A 145 7.94 -9.63 17.19
CA ILE A 145 7.41 -8.35 17.66
C ILE A 145 5.91 -8.50 17.81
N VAL A 146 5.41 -8.26 19.02
CA VAL A 146 3.98 -8.11 19.27
C VAL A 146 3.62 -6.67 18.97
N ASN A 147 2.84 -6.46 17.92
CA ASN A 147 2.46 -5.15 17.43
C ASN A 147 0.94 -5.06 17.44
N GLY A 148 0.35 -4.49 18.50
CA GLY A 148 -1.12 -4.38 18.63
C GLY A 148 -1.83 -5.72 18.44
N SER A 149 -2.64 -5.81 17.38
CA SER A 149 -3.42 -7.01 17.04
C SER A 149 -2.68 -8.07 16.22
N VAL A 150 -1.44 -7.81 15.79
CA VAL A 150 -0.66 -8.73 14.95
C VAL A 150 0.68 -9.09 15.56
N TRP A 151 1.25 -10.21 15.11
CA TRP A 151 2.62 -10.59 15.41
C TRP A 151 3.46 -10.56 14.15
N GLU A 152 4.64 -9.96 14.24
CA GLU A 152 5.61 -9.92 13.14
C GLU A 152 6.82 -10.78 13.50
N VAL A 153 7.28 -11.55 12.52
CA VAL A 153 8.44 -12.43 12.62
C VAL A 153 9.44 -12.03 11.53
N ILE A 154 10.66 -11.68 11.93
CA ILE A 154 11.78 -11.32 11.04
C ILE A 154 12.93 -12.27 11.36
N LEU A 155 13.26 -13.18 10.43
CA LEU A 155 14.31 -14.17 10.61
C LEU A 155 15.43 -13.94 9.61
N PRO A 156 16.67 -13.68 10.07
CA PRO A 156 17.82 -13.63 9.18
C PRO A 156 18.10 -15.03 8.62
N THR A 157 18.49 -15.10 7.34
CA THR A 157 18.89 -16.37 6.73
C THR A 157 20.41 -16.46 6.59
N ILE A 158 20.90 -17.67 6.33
CA ILE A 158 22.33 -17.91 6.12
C ILE A 158 22.70 -17.49 4.69
N GLU A 159 23.63 -16.53 4.55
CA GLU A 159 24.19 -16.14 3.26
C GLU A 159 25.36 -17.06 2.85
N ASN A 160 25.71 -17.10 1.55
CA ASN A 160 26.87 -17.84 1.01
C ASN A 160 26.89 -19.36 1.29
N ARG A 161 25.76 -20.04 1.07
CA ARG A 161 25.67 -21.50 1.24
C ARG A 161 26.39 -22.22 0.09
N LYS A 162 27.27 -23.17 0.42
CA LYS A 162 27.89 -24.09 -0.55
C LYS A 162 26.96 -25.29 -0.79
N ASP A 163 25.96 -25.09 -1.66
CA ASP A 163 25.05 -26.10 -2.25
C ASP A 163 24.34 -27.12 -1.32
N GLY A 164 24.38 -26.94 0.00
CA GLY A 164 23.69 -27.81 0.97
C GLY A 164 22.24 -27.38 1.23
N LYS A 165 21.46 -28.30 1.82
CA LYS A 165 20.06 -28.10 2.17
C LYS A 165 19.93 -27.08 3.29
N TYR A 166 18.87 -26.26 3.24
CA TYR A 166 18.56 -25.33 4.32
C TYR A 166 17.10 -25.42 4.72
N SER A 167 16.83 -25.65 6.00
CA SER A 167 15.48 -25.59 6.54
C SER A 167 15.37 -24.64 7.72
N ILE A 168 14.28 -23.88 7.74
CA ILE A 168 13.87 -23.03 8.86
C ILE A 168 12.58 -23.63 9.42
N VAL A 169 12.57 -23.93 10.71
CA VAL A 169 11.40 -24.39 11.45
C VAL A 169 11.04 -23.32 12.46
N VAL A 170 9.80 -22.86 12.43
CA VAL A 170 9.27 -21.89 13.40
C VAL A 170 8.15 -22.54 14.19
N ASN A 171 8.30 -22.55 15.52
CA ASN A 171 7.29 -23.01 16.45
C ASN A 171 6.62 -21.80 17.12
N LEU A 172 5.31 -21.65 16.92
CA LEU A 172 4.53 -20.58 17.53
C LEU A 172 4.25 -20.82 19.02
N PRO A 173 4.03 -19.76 19.82
CA PRO A 173 3.68 -19.89 21.24
C PRO A 173 2.45 -20.78 21.46
N GLU A 174 2.40 -21.43 22.62
CA GLU A 174 1.22 -22.17 23.05
C GLU A 174 0.03 -21.22 23.27
N ASN A 175 -1.20 -21.69 23.02
CA ASN A 175 -2.46 -20.95 23.20
C ASN A 175 -2.72 -19.77 22.24
N THR A 176 -2.02 -19.68 21.11
CA THR A 176 -2.35 -18.69 20.07
C THR A 176 -3.44 -19.16 19.12
N ASP A 177 -4.38 -18.27 18.81
CA ASP A 177 -5.38 -18.43 17.75
C ASP A 177 -4.99 -17.68 16.46
N LYS A 178 -3.87 -16.94 16.48
CA LYS A 178 -3.43 -16.14 15.33
C LYS A 178 -2.94 -17.04 14.21
N LYS A 179 -3.44 -16.76 13.01
CA LYS A 179 -3.05 -17.45 11.77
C LYS A 179 -2.08 -16.58 10.99
N ILE A 180 -1.18 -17.24 10.26
CA ILE A 180 -0.31 -16.56 9.31
C ILE A 180 -1.15 -15.92 8.20
N SER A 181 -0.95 -14.63 7.98
CA SER A 181 -1.68 -13.83 6.99
C SER A 181 -0.76 -13.38 5.85
N ILE A 182 0.51 -13.07 6.17
CA ILE A 182 1.55 -12.66 5.22
C ILE A 182 2.79 -13.52 5.48
N ALA A 183 3.45 -13.99 4.42
CA ALA A 183 4.68 -14.76 4.53
C ALA A 183 5.56 -14.57 3.28
N LYS A 184 6.83 -14.25 3.50
CA LYS A 184 7.81 -13.94 2.46
C LYS A 184 9.12 -14.66 2.78
N PRO A 185 9.42 -15.80 2.13
CA PRO A 185 8.56 -16.54 1.21
C PRO A 185 7.40 -17.27 1.91
N ILE A 186 6.50 -17.87 1.13
CA ILE A 186 5.43 -18.73 1.67
C ILE A 186 6.04 -20.03 2.23
N PRO A 187 5.66 -20.47 3.45
CA PRO A 187 6.15 -21.73 4.01
C PRO A 187 5.75 -22.94 3.16
N ASN A 188 6.64 -23.92 3.06
CA ASN A 188 6.39 -25.17 2.36
C ASN A 188 5.37 -26.04 3.10
N HIS A 189 5.41 -26.03 4.44
CA HIS A 189 4.48 -26.78 5.27
C HIS A 189 4.01 -25.94 6.46
N ILE A 190 2.72 -26.06 6.77
CA ILE A 190 2.08 -25.48 7.94
C ILE A 190 1.32 -26.61 8.63
N SER A 191 1.74 -26.98 9.85
CA SER A 191 1.11 -28.03 10.65
C SER A 191 0.85 -27.53 12.06
N GLY A 192 -0.40 -27.16 12.34
CA GLY A 192 -0.78 -26.56 13.62
C GLY A 192 0.02 -25.30 13.92
N ARG A 193 0.95 -25.39 14.88
CA ARG A 193 1.82 -24.29 15.34
C ARG A 193 3.20 -24.28 14.70
N GLN A 194 3.49 -25.24 13.82
CA GLN A 194 4.81 -25.36 13.19
C GLN A 194 4.75 -24.92 11.74
N LEU A 195 5.70 -24.06 11.36
CA LEU A 195 5.91 -23.59 10.00
C LEU A 195 7.29 -24.02 9.52
N ILE A 196 7.37 -24.54 8.31
CA ILE A 196 8.63 -25.06 7.75
C ILE A 196 8.87 -24.41 6.39
N TRP A 197 10.04 -23.81 6.25
CA TRP A 197 10.59 -23.37 4.97
C TRP A 197 11.80 -24.22 4.60
N ASN A 198 11.85 -24.66 3.37
CA ASN A 198 12.95 -25.41 2.78
C ASN A 198 13.58 -24.59 1.66
N ASP A 199 14.91 -24.62 1.59
CA ASP A 199 15.76 -24.02 0.57
C ASP A 199 15.46 -22.54 0.30
N VAL A 200 15.24 -21.78 1.39
CA VAL A 200 14.97 -20.33 1.34
C VAL A 200 16.12 -19.59 0.67
N LYS A 201 15.83 -18.85 -0.40
CA LYS A 201 16.83 -18.06 -1.16
C LYS A 201 16.86 -16.58 -0.80
N THR A 202 15.84 -16.10 -0.09
CA THR A 202 15.76 -14.69 0.35
C THR A 202 16.76 -14.45 1.47
N LYS A 203 17.19 -13.19 1.65
CA LYS A 203 18.10 -12.80 2.74
C LYS A 203 17.41 -12.84 4.10
N THR A 204 16.13 -12.50 4.12
CA THR A 204 15.31 -12.43 5.33
C THR A 204 14.01 -13.18 5.08
N VAL A 205 13.53 -13.93 6.07
CA VAL A 205 12.16 -14.45 6.10
C VAL A 205 11.31 -13.49 6.93
N TYR A 206 10.21 -13.04 6.36
CA TYR A 206 9.24 -12.19 7.04
C TYR A 206 7.88 -12.88 7.09
N ALA A 207 7.25 -12.91 8.27
CA ALA A 207 5.91 -13.45 8.43
C ALA A 207 5.07 -12.59 9.38
N VAL A 208 3.77 -12.49 9.10
CA VAL A 208 2.80 -11.79 9.93
C VAL A 208 1.69 -12.74 10.33
N PHE A 209 1.31 -12.72 11.60
CA PHE A 209 0.20 -13.49 12.15
C PHE A 209 -0.92 -12.53 12.59
N GLY A 210 -2.09 -12.67 11.99
CA GLY A 210 -3.24 -11.78 12.15
C GLY A 210 -3.61 -11.07 10.84
N ASP A 211 -4.91 -11.04 10.51
CA ASP A 211 -5.38 -10.60 9.19
C ASP A 211 -5.42 -9.07 9.01
N LYS A 212 -5.38 -8.31 10.11
CA LYS A 212 -5.49 -6.85 10.12
C LYS A 212 -4.82 -6.27 11.36
N GLN A 213 -4.37 -5.02 11.25
CA GLN A 213 -3.75 -4.25 12.32
C GLN A 213 -4.51 -2.96 12.60
N PHE A 214 -4.59 -2.54 13.86
CA PHE A 214 -5.23 -1.31 14.29
C PHE A 214 -4.22 -0.30 14.81
N TYR A 215 -4.38 0.95 14.38
CA TYR A 215 -3.54 2.07 14.78
C TYR A 215 -4.41 3.21 15.30
N GLN A 216 -4.20 3.60 16.55
CA GLN A 216 -4.72 4.85 17.08
C GLN A 216 -3.86 6.00 16.58
N THR A 217 -4.50 7.04 16.04
CA THR A 217 -3.81 8.19 15.46
C THR A 217 -4.25 9.49 16.12
N ASN A 218 -3.28 10.38 16.32
CA ASN A 218 -3.47 11.80 16.58
C ASN A 218 -2.54 12.57 15.64
N LEU A 219 -3.14 13.28 14.69
CA LEU A 219 -2.45 14.01 13.64
C LEU A 219 -2.70 15.50 13.80
N THR A 220 -1.65 16.30 13.77
CA THR A 220 -1.72 17.76 13.88
C THR A 220 -1.30 18.41 12.56
N TYR A 221 -2.07 19.40 12.13
CA TYR A 221 -1.85 20.15 10.89
C TYR A 221 -1.75 21.64 11.23
N ASN A 222 -0.61 22.26 10.93
CA ASN A 222 -0.41 23.70 11.14
C ASN A 222 -0.44 24.42 9.80
N ILE A 223 -1.60 24.97 9.43
CA ILE A 223 -1.77 25.73 8.20
C ILE A 223 -1.72 27.23 8.46
N ASN A 224 -1.24 28.00 7.48
CA ASN A 224 -1.22 29.44 7.56
C ASN A 224 -1.67 30.11 6.25
N ASN A 225 -2.20 31.32 6.39
CA ASN A 225 -2.46 32.20 5.27
C ASN A 225 -1.52 33.41 5.36
N PRO A 226 -0.43 33.45 4.58
CA PRO A 226 0.49 34.58 4.58
C PRO A 226 -0.02 35.78 3.76
N LYS A 227 -1.20 35.69 3.14
CA LYS A 227 -1.76 36.73 2.26
C LYS A 227 -2.61 37.72 3.05
N LEU A 228 -2.80 38.90 2.46
CA LEU A 228 -3.64 39.99 3.02
C LEU A 228 -5.14 39.84 2.71
N PHE A 229 -5.56 38.73 2.11
CA PHE A 229 -6.97 38.43 1.81
C PHE A 229 -7.30 36.99 2.23
N PRO A 230 -8.58 36.66 2.51
CA PRO A 230 -8.97 35.31 2.89
C PRO A 230 -8.64 34.28 1.81
N VAL A 231 -8.25 33.07 2.23
CA VAL A 231 -7.97 31.96 1.31
C VAL A 231 -8.61 30.66 1.81
N TYR A 232 -8.99 29.79 0.88
CA TYR A 232 -9.24 28.40 1.21
C TYR A 232 -7.93 27.63 1.22
N SER A 233 -7.75 26.82 2.27
CA SER A 233 -6.65 25.87 2.39
C SER A 233 -7.23 24.49 2.67
N ASP A 234 -6.71 23.49 1.96
CA ASP A 234 -7.15 22.11 2.08
C ASP A 234 -6.02 21.26 2.69
N ILE A 235 -6.39 20.41 3.65
CA ILE A 235 -5.51 19.40 4.26
C ILE A 235 -5.94 17.99 3.84
N ALA A 236 -4.97 17.10 3.61
CA ALA A 236 -5.25 15.68 3.40
C ALA A 236 -5.37 14.95 4.74
N LEU A 237 -6.55 14.39 4.98
CA LEU A 237 -6.80 13.39 6.02
C LEU A 237 -6.49 12.00 5.46
N PRO A 238 -6.11 11.04 6.32
CA PRO A 238 -5.89 9.66 5.89
C PRO A 238 -7.11 9.12 5.11
N PRO A 239 -6.94 8.65 3.86
CA PRO A 239 -8.03 8.12 3.07
C PRO A 239 -8.24 6.63 3.29
N ASP A 240 -9.39 6.12 2.86
CA ASP A 240 -9.55 4.68 2.65
C ASP A 240 -8.77 4.24 1.41
N SER A 241 -8.25 3.02 1.45
CA SER A 241 -7.62 2.37 0.32
C SER A 241 -8.09 0.93 0.19
N LEU A 242 -7.54 0.19 -0.78
CA LEU A 242 -7.81 -1.23 -0.94
C LEU A 242 -7.39 -2.05 0.30
N TYR A 243 -6.39 -1.57 1.05
CA TYR A 243 -5.82 -2.23 2.22
C TYR A 243 -5.93 -1.40 3.50
N GLN A 244 -6.59 -0.24 3.45
CA GLN A 244 -6.74 0.67 4.59
C GLN A 244 -8.20 1.09 4.77
N GLN A 245 -8.66 1.17 6.02
CA GLN A 245 -9.93 1.82 6.39
C GLN A 245 -9.74 2.77 7.56
N VAL A 246 -10.36 3.95 7.49
CA VAL A 246 -10.23 5.02 8.49
C VAL A 246 -11.56 5.21 9.23
N PHE A 247 -11.45 5.37 10.55
CA PHE A 247 -12.55 5.60 11.47
C PHE A 247 -12.35 6.95 12.15
N PHE A 248 -13.21 7.92 11.83
CA PHE A 248 -13.11 9.29 12.34
C PHE A 248 -13.62 9.36 13.78
N GLU A 249 -12.79 9.78 14.72
CA GLU A 249 -13.24 10.01 16.10
C GLU A 249 -13.51 11.48 16.35
N ASN A 250 -12.57 12.36 15.99
CA ASN A 250 -12.73 13.80 16.14
C ASN A 250 -11.85 14.58 15.16
N ILE A 251 -12.32 15.72 14.69
CA ILE A 251 -11.51 16.72 14.00
C ILE A 251 -11.85 18.10 14.55
N ASP A 252 -10.85 18.80 15.08
CA ASP A 252 -11.01 20.10 15.71
C ASP A 252 -9.93 21.09 15.23
N PRO A 253 -10.30 22.30 14.78
CA PRO A 253 -11.67 22.76 14.51
C PRO A 253 -12.32 22.00 13.36
N GLN A 254 -13.66 21.99 13.33
CA GLN A 254 -14.41 21.39 12.22
C GLN A 254 -14.09 22.11 10.89
N PRO A 255 -13.92 21.37 9.78
CA PRO A 255 -13.72 21.95 8.47
C PRO A 255 -15.01 22.55 7.90
N ASP A 256 -14.87 23.52 7.01
CA ASP A 256 -16.01 24.09 6.28
C ASP A 256 -16.61 23.06 5.31
N LYS A 257 -15.79 22.15 4.80
CA LYS A 257 -16.20 21.08 3.90
C LYS A 257 -15.20 19.93 3.92
N ILE A 258 -15.71 18.69 3.89
CA ILE A 258 -14.93 17.52 3.50
C ILE A 258 -15.37 17.04 2.12
N TYR A 259 -14.42 16.62 1.29
CA TYR A 259 -14.68 16.03 -0.03
C TYR A 259 -13.58 15.04 -0.41
N ILE A 260 -13.87 14.18 -1.40
CA ILE A 260 -12.88 13.25 -1.96
C ILE A 260 -12.32 13.84 -3.25
N ASP A 261 -11.00 13.90 -3.40
CA ASP A 261 -10.35 14.44 -4.61
C ASP A 261 -10.28 13.42 -5.77
N ASP A 262 -9.61 13.79 -6.87
CA ASP A 262 -9.47 12.94 -8.07
C ASP A 262 -8.64 11.66 -7.79
N ASP A 263 -7.70 11.70 -6.84
CA ASP A 263 -6.82 10.58 -6.50
C ASP A 263 -7.41 9.66 -5.42
N GLY A 264 -8.44 10.14 -4.71
CA GLY A 264 -9.15 9.41 -3.65
C GLY A 264 -8.84 9.90 -2.24
N ASN A 265 -8.12 11.02 -2.09
CA ASN A 265 -7.77 11.61 -0.79
C ASN A 265 -8.99 12.23 -0.13
N TYR A 266 -9.04 12.17 1.20
CA TYR A 266 -10.04 12.89 2.01
C TYR A 266 -9.52 14.29 2.28
N MET A 267 -10.16 15.28 1.68
CA MET A 267 -9.73 16.67 1.74
C MET A 267 -10.64 17.45 2.69
N ALA A 268 -10.06 18.07 3.72
CA ALA A 268 -10.74 18.96 4.63
C ALA A 268 -10.38 20.42 4.32
N ARG A 269 -11.40 21.22 3.98
CA ARG A 269 -11.27 22.62 3.57
C ARG A 269 -11.50 23.57 4.74
N TYR A 270 -10.62 24.55 4.85
CA TYR A 270 -10.70 25.64 5.82
C TYR A 270 -10.57 27.00 5.15
N ASN A 271 -11.45 27.93 5.51
CA ASN A 271 -11.32 29.35 5.21
C ASN A 271 -10.41 29.99 6.26
N LEU A 272 -9.32 30.61 5.80
CA LEU A 272 -8.33 31.27 6.62
C LEU A 272 -8.39 32.78 6.39
N SER A 273 -8.62 33.53 7.47
CA SER A 273 -8.52 34.99 7.47
C SER A 273 -7.13 35.47 7.03
N PRO A 274 -7.00 36.72 6.55
CA PRO A 274 -5.71 37.32 6.24
C PRO A 274 -4.69 37.16 7.37
N MET A 275 -3.45 36.85 7.05
CA MET A 275 -2.33 36.75 8.01
C MET A 275 -2.57 35.83 9.20
N SER A 276 -3.47 34.84 9.07
CA SER A 276 -3.83 33.94 10.18
C SER A 276 -3.12 32.59 10.12
N LYS A 277 -2.96 31.95 11.27
CA LYS A 277 -2.54 30.56 11.42
C LYS A 277 -3.69 29.76 12.01
N LYS A 278 -3.79 28.48 11.67
CA LYS A 278 -4.77 27.55 12.22
C LYS A 278 -4.10 26.21 12.47
N THR A 279 -4.29 25.68 13.67
CA THR A 279 -3.87 24.33 14.04
C THR A 279 -5.10 23.44 14.07
N ILE A 280 -5.02 22.30 13.41
CA ILE A 280 -6.08 21.29 13.33
C ILE A 280 -5.57 19.99 13.93
N SER A 281 -6.35 19.39 14.82
CA SER A 281 -6.11 18.06 15.38
C SER A 281 -7.14 17.08 14.83
N PHE A 282 -6.66 16.00 14.22
CA PHE A 282 -7.45 14.86 13.79
C PHE A 282 -7.14 13.66 14.69
N ASN A 283 -8.19 13.04 15.21
CA ASN A 283 -8.12 11.79 15.97
C ASN A 283 -8.96 10.74 15.25
N GLY A 284 -8.40 9.55 15.12
CA GLY A 284 -9.09 8.43 14.52
C GLY A 284 -8.33 7.13 14.67
N VAL A 285 -8.99 6.05 14.28
CA VAL A 285 -8.39 4.72 14.20
C VAL A 285 -8.22 4.36 12.73
N ILE A 286 -7.06 3.82 12.38
CA ILE A 286 -6.78 3.29 11.04
C ILE A 286 -6.65 1.77 11.17
N THR A 287 -7.37 1.05 10.32
CA THR A 287 -7.22 -0.41 10.16
C THR A 287 -6.50 -0.70 8.85
N VAL A 288 -5.39 -1.44 8.93
CA VAL A 288 -4.65 -1.93 7.76
C VAL A 288 -4.91 -3.43 7.60
N PHE A 289 -5.16 -3.89 6.38
CA PHE A 289 -5.59 -5.26 6.08
C PHE A 289 -4.54 -6.01 5.27
N SER A 290 -4.36 -7.30 5.57
CA SER A 290 -3.44 -8.19 4.83
C SER A 290 -3.97 -8.58 3.44
N LYS A 291 -5.27 -8.36 3.22
CA LYS A 291 -6.00 -8.75 2.00
C LYS A 291 -6.84 -7.59 1.49
N PRO A 292 -7.06 -7.50 0.17
CA PRO A 292 -7.82 -6.41 -0.42
C PRO A 292 -9.29 -6.43 0.05
N ARG A 293 -9.83 -5.26 0.38
CA ARG A 293 -11.20 -5.05 0.79
C ARG A 293 -12.17 -5.18 -0.38
N SER A 294 -12.99 -6.22 -0.38
CA SER A 294 -13.89 -6.57 -1.49
C SER A 294 -14.90 -5.46 -1.85
N GLU A 295 -15.39 -4.73 -0.85
CA GLU A 295 -16.33 -3.62 -1.01
C GLU A 295 -15.70 -2.42 -1.72
N PHE A 296 -14.37 -2.28 -1.65
CA PHE A 296 -13.63 -1.16 -2.22
C PHE A 296 -13.14 -1.43 -3.65
N GLN A 297 -13.06 -2.71 -4.07
CA GLN A 297 -12.57 -3.09 -5.41
C GLN A 297 -13.38 -2.43 -6.55
N LYS A 298 -14.72 -2.37 -6.43
CA LYS A 298 -15.58 -1.75 -7.44
C LYS A 298 -15.33 -0.24 -7.55
N ILE A 299 -15.05 0.41 -6.42
CA ILE A 299 -14.75 1.84 -6.35
C ILE A 299 -13.42 2.13 -7.02
N ILE A 300 -12.37 1.35 -6.70
CA ILE A 300 -11.06 1.47 -7.31
C ILE A 300 -11.15 1.37 -8.83
N LYS A 301 -11.87 0.38 -9.37
CA LYS A 301 -12.04 0.24 -10.82
C LYS A 301 -12.63 1.50 -11.45
N ALA A 302 -13.72 2.03 -10.88
CA ALA A 302 -14.37 3.24 -11.38
C ALA A 302 -13.52 4.50 -11.21
N GLN A 303 -12.71 4.58 -10.15
CA GLN A 303 -11.73 5.65 -9.95
C GLN A 303 -10.65 5.58 -11.03
N VAL A 304 -9.95 4.46 -11.16
CA VAL A 304 -8.83 4.29 -12.10
C VAL A 304 -9.23 4.65 -13.53
N ASP A 305 -10.43 4.27 -13.99
CA ASP A 305 -10.92 4.65 -15.32
C ASP A 305 -10.97 6.18 -15.53
N LYS A 306 -11.29 6.96 -14.48
CA LYS A 306 -11.21 8.42 -14.52
C LYS A 306 -9.78 8.94 -14.42
N GLN A 307 -8.91 8.23 -13.70
CA GLN A 307 -7.52 8.65 -13.44
C GLN A 307 -6.59 8.40 -14.64
N LYS A 308 -6.93 7.46 -15.53
CA LYS A 308 -6.20 7.19 -16.79
C LYS A 308 -5.89 8.44 -17.61
N LYS A 309 -6.73 9.49 -17.52
CA LYS A 309 -6.53 10.79 -18.18
C LYS A 309 -5.26 11.53 -17.76
N TYR A 310 -4.66 11.18 -16.61
CA TYR A 310 -3.47 11.85 -16.08
C TYR A 310 -2.37 10.89 -15.59
N LEU A 311 -2.68 9.64 -15.24
CA LEU A 311 -1.71 8.70 -14.64
C LEU A 311 -0.49 8.37 -15.51
N LEU A 312 -0.54 8.58 -16.83
CA LEU A 312 0.62 8.40 -17.72
C LEU A 312 1.28 9.72 -18.12
N THR A 313 0.92 10.83 -17.48
CA THR A 313 1.56 12.12 -17.76
C THR A 313 2.82 12.25 -16.90
N ALA A 314 3.98 12.39 -17.54
CA ALA A 314 5.22 12.75 -16.88
C ALA A 314 5.23 14.25 -16.53
N ARG A 315 5.44 14.59 -15.26
CA ARG A 315 5.53 15.97 -14.75
C ARG A 315 6.46 16.04 -13.55
N ASP A 316 7.11 17.19 -13.40
CA ASP A 316 7.87 17.56 -12.20
C ASP A 316 8.89 16.49 -11.77
N TYR A 317 8.69 15.86 -10.60
CA TYR A 317 9.60 14.86 -10.05
C TYR A 317 9.52 13.49 -10.75
N TRP A 318 8.51 13.27 -11.59
CA TRP A 318 8.31 12.02 -12.35
C TRP A 318 8.69 12.14 -13.82
N TYR A 319 9.70 12.96 -14.13
CA TYR A 319 10.25 13.11 -15.46
C TYR A 319 11.66 12.49 -15.53
N ILE A 320 11.98 11.87 -16.67
CA ILE A 320 13.31 11.33 -17.01
C ILE A 320 13.65 11.75 -18.44
N ASP A 321 14.85 12.31 -18.65
CA ASP A 321 15.24 12.84 -19.95
C ASP A 321 15.71 11.74 -20.93
N GLN A 322 16.56 10.81 -20.47
CA GLN A 322 17.23 9.83 -21.32
C GLN A 322 16.61 8.43 -21.24
N LEU A 323 15.38 8.29 -21.74
CA LEU A 323 14.59 7.05 -21.65
C LEU A 323 15.17 5.86 -22.44
N ASP A 324 15.92 6.12 -23.50
CA ASP A 324 16.50 5.06 -24.36
C ASP A 324 17.38 4.06 -23.58
N LYS A 325 18.00 4.54 -22.48
CA LYS A 325 18.82 3.73 -21.56
C LYS A 325 18.02 2.66 -20.82
N PHE A 326 16.70 2.80 -20.76
CA PHE A 326 15.78 1.93 -20.03
C PHE A 326 14.88 1.12 -20.97
N SER A 327 15.25 0.99 -22.25
CA SER A 327 14.49 0.23 -23.26
C SER A 327 14.19 -1.22 -22.83
N GLN A 328 15.09 -1.85 -22.07
CA GLN A 328 14.96 -3.24 -21.62
C GLN A 328 13.98 -3.44 -20.45
N LEU A 329 13.60 -2.39 -19.74
CA LEU A 329 12.64 -2.48 -18.62
C LEU A 329 11.22 -2.48 -19.19
N ASN A 330 10.53 -3.63 -19.13
CA ASN A 330 9.23 -3.80 -19.80
C ASN A 330 8.09 -4.10 -18.83
N SER A 331 8.40 -4.46 -17.59
CA SER A 331 7.40 -4.80 -16.57
C SER A 331 7.63 -4.04 -15.26
N ALA A 332 6.61 -3.98 -14.41
CA ALA A 332 6.74 -3.44 -13.06
C ALA A 332 7.83 -4.16 -12.26
N SER A 333 8.04 -5.46 -12.51
CA SER A 333 9.11 -6.25 -11.87
C SER A 333 10.50 -5.81 -12.31
N ASP A 334 10.72 -5.66 -13.63
CA ASP A 334 12.02 -5.21 -14.15
C ASP A 334 12.39 -3.83 -13.60
N ILE A 335 11.40 -2.93 -13.56
CA ILE A 335 11.57 -1.57 -13.04
C ILE A 335 11.86 -1.60 -11.54
N TYR A 336 11.08 -2.37 -10.77
CA TYR A 336 11.28 -2.52 -9.33
C TYR A 336 12.69 -2.99 -8.99
N PHE A 337 13.13 -4.10 -9.59
CA PHE A 337 14.46 -4.64 -9.32
C PHE A 337 15.57 -3.77 -9.90
N TYR A 338 15.32 -3.02 -10.98
CA TYR A 338 16.26 -1.98 -11.41
C TYR A 338 16.46 -0.93 -10.30
N VAL A 339 15.37 -0.40 -9.75
CA VAL A 339 15.43 0.62 -8.69
C VAL A 339 16.13 0.08 -7.43
N VAL A 340 15.72 -1.09 -6.93
CA VAL A 340 16.30 -1.72 -5.73
C VAL A 340 17.80 -1.97 -5.87
N ASN A 341 18.25 -2.43 -7.04
CA ASN A 341 19.65 -2.83 -7.25
C ASN A 341 20.59 -1.68 -7.66
N ASN A 342 20.05 -0.57 -8.17
CA ASN A 342 20.88 0.53 -8.67
C ASN A 342 20.95 1.73 -7.72
N LEU A 343 20.01 1.87 -6.78
CA LEU A 343 20.04 2.92 -5.77
C LEU A 343 20.62 2.42 -4.44
N SER A 344 21.15 3.34 -3.64
CA SER A 344 21.57 3.08 -2.26
C SER A 344 21.05 4.19 -1.34
N TYR A 345 20.46 3.77 -0.22
CA TYR A 345 19.87 4.69 0.75
C TYR A 345 20.94 5.51 1.49
N ASP A 346 20.78 6.84 1.54
CA ASP A 346 21.68 7.73 2.26
C ASP A 346 21.05 8.26 3.56
N TYR A 347 21.40 7.62 4.68
CA TYR A 347 20.97 8.03 6.02
C TYR A 347 21.41 9.44 6.40
N SER A 348 22.52 9.95 5.84
CA SER A 348 22.96 11.31 6.11
C SER A 348 22.02 12.35 5.50
N ARG A 349 21.22 11.98 4.49
CA ARG A 349 20.28 12.91 3.89
C ARG A 349 19.13 13.30 4.82
N LEU A 350 18.77 12.43 5.75
CA LEU A 350 17.79 12.70 6.80
C LEU A 350 18.18 13.96 7.60
N SER A 351 19.47 14.12 7.88
CA SER A 351 20.05 15.24 8.61
C SER A 351 20.67 16.35 7.73
N SER A 352 20.51 16.27 6.40
CA SER A 352 21.11 17.24 5.46
C SER A 352 20.15 18.35 5.01
N GLY A 353 18.83 18.12 5.04
CA GLY A 353 17.85 19.10 4.54
C GLY A 353 17.83 19.23 3.00
N LEU A 354 18.54 18.36 2.27
CA LEU A 354 18.43 18.25 0.81
C LEU A 354 16.99 17.86 0.46
N GLY A 355 16.24 18.80 -0.13
CA GLY A 355 14.88 18.58 -0.60
C GLY A 355 14.77 17.46 -1.65
N ARG A 356 13.53 17.13 -2.03
CA ARG A 356 13.21 16.11 -3.05
C ARG A 356 13.96 16.43 -4.36
N ILE A 357 14.68 15.44 -4.92
CA ILE A 357 15.51 15.66 -6.12
C ILE A 357 14.84 15.16 -7.40
N GLY A 358 14.03 14.10 -7.33
CA GLY A 358 13.25 13.55 -8.44
C GLY A 358 13.99 12.54 -9.32
N ALA A 359 13.22 11.88 -10.18
CA ALA A 359 13.63 10.69 -10.94
C ALA A 359 14.84 10.90 -11.87
N ASP A 360 14.87 11.98 -12.68
CA ASP A 360 16.00 12.22 -13.59
C ASP A 360 17.32 12.47 -12.84
N LYS A 361 17.26 13.24 -11.75
CA LYS A 361 18.46 13.67 -11.02
C LYS A 361 19.06 12.53 -10.21
N ILE A 362 18.24 11.68 -9.58
CA ILE A 362 18.75 10.57 -8.77
C ILE A 362 19.58 9.58 -9.59
N LEU A 363 19.30 9.44 -10.90
CA LEU A 363 20.08 8.61 -11.82
C LEU A 363 21.56 9.03 -11.93
N LYS A 364 21.90 10.28 -11.56
CA LYS A 364 23.29 10.80 -11.56
C LYS A 364 23.97 10.72 -10.19
N MET A 365 23.22 10.37 -9.14
CA MET A 365 23.67 10.34 -7.75
C MET A 365 23.02 9.17 -7.00
N THR A 366 23.18 7.97 -7.55
CA THR A 366 22.43 6.79 -7.12
C THR A 366 22.68 6.36 -5.67
N ASN A 367 23.80 6.77 -5.07
CA ASN A 367 24.15 6.55 -3.67
C ASN A 367 23.62 7.64 -2.71
N LYS A 368 22.76 8.53 -3.20
CA LYS A 368 22.15 9.64 -2.45
C LYS A 368 20.65 9.52 -2.37
N ALA A 369 20.07 8.33 -2.49
CA ALA A 369 18.63 8.16 -2.52
C ALA A 369 18.01 8.18 -1.11
N VAL A 370 16.79 8.74 -1.00
CA VAL A 370 15.87 8.54 0.14
C VAL A 370 14.54 7.99 -0.39
N CYS A 371 13.58 7.64 0.47
CA CYS A 371 12.40 6.89 0.03
C CYS A 371 11.58 7.56 -1.08
N THR A 372 11.49 8.90 -1.08
CA THR A 372 10.83 9.66 -2.14
C THR A 372 11.55 9.51 -3.49
N ASP A 373 12.87 9.40 -3.51
CA ASP A 373 13.64 9.25 -4.75
C ASP A 373 13.54 7.84 -5.33
N PHE A 374 13.50 6.81 -4.47
CA PHE A 374 13.19 5.43 -4.87
C PHE A 374 11.80 5.37 -5.52
N THR A 375 10.81 5.97 -4.88
CA THR A 375 9.43 6.02 -5.35
C THR A 375 9.30 6.82 -6.65
N ASP A 376 9.91 8.00 -6.73
CA ASP A 376 9.89 8.84 -7.92
C ASP A 376 10.47 8.13 -9.13
N LEU A 377 11.61 7.47 -8.97
CA LEU A 377 12.24 6.73 -10.06
C LEU A 377 11.37 5.58 -10.54
N PHE A 378 10.76 4.81 -9.62
CA PHE A 378 9.83 3.75 -9.99
C PHE A 378 8.62 4.31 -10.74
N VAL A 379 7.97 5.34 -10.22
CA VAL A 379 6.76 5.93 -10.82
C VAL A 379 7.06 6.47 -12.21
N ALA A 380 8.15 7.24 -12.37
CA ALA A 380 8.56 7.79 -13.66
C ALA A 380 8.80 6.69 -14.70
N LEU A 381 9.64 5.69 -14.38
CA LEU A 381 9.93 4.59 -15.30
C LEU A 381 8.66 3.79 -15.63
N ALA A 382 7.79 3.52 -14.66
CA ALA A 382 6.55 2.78 -14.88
C ALA A 382 5.61 3.52 -15.85
N ARG A 383 5.41 4.83 -15.64
CA ARG A 383 4.53 5.64 -16.51
C ARG A 383 5.02 5.68 -17.95
N GLU A 384 6.33 5.82 -18.15
CA GLU A 384 6.96 5.81 -19.48
C GLU A 384 6.79 4.47 -20.21
N LYS A 385 6.61 3.38 -19.46
CA LYS A 385 6.30 2.04 -19.99
C LYS A 385 4.81 1.76 -20.08
N GLY A 386 3.95 2.77 -19.90
CA GLY A 386 2.50 2.64 -19.97
C GLY A 386 1.88 1.89 -18.77
N ILE A 387 2.64 1.70 -17.68
CA ILE A 387 2.15 1.10 -16.44
C ILE A 387 1.60 2.23 -15.59
N TYR A 388 0.30 2.20 -15.30
CA TYR A 388 -0.32 3.16 -14.40
C TYR A 388 0.30 3.03 -13.00
N SER A 389 0.94 4.08 -12.53
CA SER A 389 1.60 4.12 -11.23
C SER A 389 1.36 5.43 -10.52
N ARG A 390 1.48 5.42 -9.20
CA ARG A 390 1.29 6.58 -8.33
C ARG A 390 2.19 6.47 -7.11
N GLU A 391 2.48 7.61 -6.50
CA GLU A 391 3.18 7.66 -5.22
C GLU A 391 2.15 7.65 -4.09
N ILE A 392 2.49 6.98 -3.01
CA ILE A 392 1.77 7.03 -1.74
C ILE A 392 2.69 7.65 -0.70
N GLU A 393 2.20 8.64 0.02
CA GLU A 393 2.91 9.26 1.13
C GLU A 393 2.17 8.99 2.44
N GLY A 394 2.90 8.65 3.48
CA GLY A 394 2.30 8.12 4.69
C GLY A 394 3.28 7.91 5.83
N TYR A 395 2.95 6.99 6.72
CA TYR A 395 3.77 6.62 7.86
C TYR A 395 4.13 5.14 7.79
N GLY A 396 5.43 4.84 7.88
CA GLY A 396 5.91 3.47 8.04
C GLY A 396 6.12 3.16 9.52
N PHE A 397 5.28 2.29 10.09
CA PHE A 397 5.43 1.86 11.48
C PHE A 397 6.61 0.89 11.59
N SER A 398 7.71 1.35 12.19
CA SER A 398 8.88 0.51 12.41
C SER A 398 9.36 0.57 13.84
N SER A 399 9.72 -0.59 14.38
CA SER A 399 10.48 -0.76 15.61
C SER A 399 11.99 -0.50 15.42
N ASP A 400 12.47 -0.49 14.17
CA ASP A 400 13.89 -0.33 13.85
C ASP A 400 14.11 0.63 12.65
N PRO A 401 14.74 1.79 12.87
CA PRO A 401 14.95 2.79 11.82
C PRO A 401 16.12 2.48 10.88
N LEU A 402 16.96 1.48 11.15
CA LEU A 402 18.04 1.06 10.24
C LEU A 402 17.51 0.11 9.18
N LEU A 403 16.67 -0.86 9.56
CA LEU A 403 16.10 -1.79 8.58
C LEU A 403 14.99 -1.16 7.75
N ARG A 404 14.16 -0.33 8.39
CA ARG A 404 12.97 0.29 7.79
C ARG A 404 13.00 1.79 8.08
N PRO A 405 13.85 2.54 7.37
CA PRO A 405 14.05 3.95 7.63
C PRO A 405 12.86 4.77 7.18
N LEU A 406 12.83 6.00 7.70
CA LEU A 406 11.77 6.95 7.52
C LEU A 406 12.39 8.33 7.25
N SER A 407 11.75 9.16 6.42
CA SER A 407 12.44 10.21 5.64
C SER A 407 12.41 11.64 6.18
N PHE A 408 11.99 11.89 7.43
CA PHE A 408 11.93 13.28 7.95
C PHE A 408 12.27 13.41 9.43
N ARG A 409 12.99 14.49 9.78
CA ARG A 409 13.69 14.68 11.07
C ARG A 409 12.85 14.71 12.34
N THR A 410 11.58 15.12 12.29
CA THR A 410 10.73 15.30 13.50
C THR A 410 9.38 14.59 13.43
N ASP A 411 8.89 14.37 12.21
CA ASP A 411 7.64 13.67 11.90
C ASP A 411 8.01 12.75 10.76
N VAL A 412 7.83 11.48 11.00
CA VAL A 412 8.64 10.44 10.40
C VAL A 412 7.81 9.86 9.25
N LEU A 413 7.88 10.51 8.08
CA LEU A 413 7.11 10.12 6.89
C LEU A 413 7.83 9.10 6.03
N HIS A 414 7.06 8.30 5.30
CA HIS A 414 7.54 7.35 4.32
C HIS A 414 6.78 7.50 3.00
N SER A 415 7.45 7.15 1.90
CA SER A 415 6.90 7.24 0.55
C SER A 415 7.22 5.96 -0.20
N TRP A 416 6.21 5.41 -0.87
CA TRP A 416 6.33 4.16 -1.60
C TRP A 416 5.42 4.16 -2.83
N PRO A 417 5.75 3.40 -3.90
CA PRO A 417 4.94 3.38 -5.11
C PRO A 417 3.80 2.36 -5.05
N GLU A 418 2.75 2.65 -5.82
CA GLU A 418 1.77 1.67 -6.27
C GLU A 418 1.77 1.58 -7.80
N TYR A 419 1.54 0.38 -8.33
CA TYR A 419 1.18 0.19 -9.74
C TYR A 419 -0.18 -0.50 -9.84
N PHE A 420 -0.92 -0.22 -10.92
CA PHE A 420 -2.21 -0.85 -11.16
C PHE A 420 -2.04 -2.13 -11.98
N ASP A 421 -2.31 -3.28 -11.37
CA ASP A 421 -2.41 -4.55 -12.10
C ASP A 421 -3.75 -4.58 -12.84
N THR A 422 -3.68 -4.41 -14.16
CA THR A 422 -4.86 -4.39 -15.04
C THR A 422 -5.57 -5.75 -15.13
N LYS A 423 -4.87 -6.86 -14.91
CA LYS A 423 -5.47 -8.21 -14.93
C LYS A 423 -6.30 -8.44 -13.68
N GLN A 424 -5.76 -8.06 -12.52
CA GLN A 424 -6.45 -8.20 -11.24
C GLN A 424 -7.42 -7.05 -10.96
N SER A 425 -7.27 -5.92 -11.67
CA SER A 425 -7.99 -4.66 -11.42
C SER A 425 -7.75 -4.10 -10.01
N LEU A 426 -6.52 -4.19 -9.51
CA LEU A 426 -6.13 -3.77 -8.17
C LEU A 426 -4.87 -2.91 -8.21
N TRP A 427 -4.77 -1.95 -7.28
CA TRP A 427 -3.51 -1.29 -6.95
C TRP A 427 -2.65 -2.25 -6.12
N VAL A 428 -1.39 -2.41 -6.54
CA VAL A 428 -0.38 -3.22 -5.86
C VAL A 428 0.66 -2.29 -5.28
N SER A 429 0.75 -2.25 -3.95
CA SER A 429 1.75 -1.49 -3.22
C SER A 429 3.09 -2.24 -3.20
N LEU A 430 4.16 -1.50 -3.38
CA LEU A 430 5.54 -1.97 -3.41
C LEU A 430 6.38 -1.08 -2.50
N ASP A 431 7.52 -1.55 -1.99
CA ASP A 431 8.47 -0.69 -1.28
C ASP A 431 9.93 -1.02 -1.64
N PRO A 432 10.47 -0.39 -2.70
CA PRO A 432 11.85 -0.62 -3.08
C PRO A 432 12.86 -0.05 -2.07
N THR A 433 12.43 0.88 -1.19
CA THR A 433 13.31 1.45 -0.17
C THR A 433 13.55 0.44 0.95
N TRP A 434 12.48 -0.07 1.55
CA TRP A 434 12.61 -1.03 2.63
C TRP A 434 13.16 -2.36 2.16
N GLU A 435 12.94 -2.77 0.91
CA GLU A 435 13.64 -3.95 0.37
C GLU A 435 15.15 -3.70 0.27
N ASN A 436 15.59 -2.53 -0.23
CA ASN A 436 17.00 -2.18 -0.31
C ASN A 436 17.68 -2.18 1.07
N THR A 437 17.00 -1.70 2.12
CA THR A 437 17.59 -1.55 3.46
C THR A 437 17.42 -2.77 4.37
N SER A 438 16.37 -3.57 4.19
CA SER A 438 16.09 -4.73 5.06
C SER A 438 16.35 -6.10 4.41
N GLY A 439 16.38 -6.16 3.08
CA GLY A 439 16.42 -7.43 2.33
C GLY A 439 15.13 -8.26 2.44
N ILE A 440 14.07 -7.71 3.05
CA ILE A 440 12.73 -8.29 3.01
C ILE A 440 12.13 -8.02 1.64
N ASP A 441 11.54 -9.04 1.02
CA ASP A 441 10.83 -8.92 -0.24
C ASP A 441 9.57 -8.04 -0.06
N TYR A 442 9.52 -6.87 -0.70
CA TYR A 442 8.33 -6.01 -0.77
C TYR A 442 7.69 -6.01 -2.15
N PHE A 443 8.16 -6.88 -3.05
CA PHE A 443 7.59 -7.07 -4.38
C PHE A 443 6.46 -8.11 -4.40
N SER A 444 6.69 -9.28 -3.79
CA SER A 444 5.72 -10.40 -3.85
C SER A 444 4.48 -10.17 -2.99
N SER A 445 4.63 -9.42 -1.90
CA SER A 445 3.54 -8.98 -1.04
C SER A 445 3.99 -7.76 -0.23
N PHE A 446 3.03 -7.02 0.31
CA PHE A 446 3.28 -5.82 1.13
C PHE A 446 3.29 -6.17 2.63
N ASP A 447 2.90 -5.26 3.51
CA ASP A 447 2.84 -5.51 4.96
C ASP A 447 1.62 -4.84 5.63
N LEU A 448 1.63 -4.81 6.97
CA LEU A 448 0.62 -4.12 7.78
C LEU A 448 1.14 -2.85 8.46
N ASN A 449 2.36 -2.41 8.13
CA ASN A 449 3.04 -1.29 8.78
C ASN A 449 2.97 0.02 8.01
N HIS A 450 2.53 -0.02 6.76
CA HIS A 450 2.35 1.17 5.93
C HIS A 450 0.96 1.76 6.11
N ILE A 451 0.92 3.00 6.57
CA ILE A 451 -0.31 3.77 6.81
C ILE A 451 -0.35 4.93 5.80
N VAL A 452 -1.37 4.94 4.95
CA VAL A 452 -1.55 5.95 3.90
C VAL A 452 -2.08 7.25 4.50
N PHE A 453 -1.39 8.36 4.22
CA PHE A 453 -1.87 9.71 4.54
C PHE A 453 -2.29 10.50 3.31
N ALA A 454 -1.58 10.34 2.19
CA ALA A 454 -1.89 10.97 0.92
C ALA A 454 -1.56 10.03 -0.26
N ILE A 455 -2.34 10.17 -1.32
CA ILE A 455 -2.22 9.46 -2.59
C ILE A 455 -1.91 10.50 -3.66
N HIS A 456 -0.78 10.34 -4.35
CA HIS A 456 -0.29 11.22 -5.39
C HIS A 456 -0.33 10.51 -6.74
N GLY A 457 -1.43 10.70 -7.48
CA GLY A 457 -1.56 10.21 -8.86
C GLY A 457 -1.47 11.34 -9.88
N LYS A 458 -2.18 12.44 -9.64
CA LYS A 458 -2.31 13.58 -10.56
C LYS A 458 -1.17 14.59 -10.45
N SER A 459 -0.65 14.78 -9.25
CA SER A 459 0.43 15.71 -8.92
C SER A 459 1.49 14.96 -8.12
N SER A 460 2.76 15.25 -8.37
CA SER A 460 3.87 14.68 -7.62
C SER A 460 4.19 15.45 -6.33
N VAL A 461 3.29 16.33 -5.87
CA VAL A 461 3.55 17.24 -4.74
C VAL A 461 2.34 17.41 -3.82
N TYR A 462 1.14 17.49 -4.38
CA TYR A 462 -0.07 17.86 -3.65
C TYR A 462 -1.13 16.74 -3.81
N PRO A 463 -1.88 16.38 -2.75
CA PRO A 463 -1.99 17.08 -1.47
C PRO A 463 -0.92 16.74 -0.42
N TYR A 464 -0.52 17.75 0.38
CA TYR A 464 0.44 17.52 1.45
C TYR A 464 -0.15 16.61 2.55
N PRO A 465 0.56 15.55 2.98
CA PRO A 465 0.10 14.65 4.03
C PRO A 465 0.24 15.27 5.43
N ALA A 466 -0.30 14.59 6.44
CA ALA A 466 0.02 14.88 7.84
C ALA A 466 1.55 14.89 8.05
N GLY A 467 2.05 15.75 8.93
CA GLY A 467 3.50 15.90 9.17
C GLY A 467 4.27 16.74 8.15
N ALA A 468 3.71 17.08 6.99
CA ALA A 468 4.32 18.03 6.05
C ALA A 468 4.16 19.51 6.50
N TYR A 469 3.21 19.79 7.40
CA TYR A 469 2.81 21.12 7.86
C TYR A 469 3.64 21.62 9.05
N LYS A 470 4.96 21.68 8.89
CA LYS A 470 5.87 22.06 9.99
C LYS A 470 6.04 23.56 10.10
N THR A 471 5.88 24.07 11.32
CA THR A 471 6.20 25.47 11.67
C THR A 471 7.39 25.58 12.61
N GLU A 472 7.72 24.53 13.37
CA GLU A 472 8.82 24.41 14.34
C GLU A 472 9.27 22.93 14.45
N GLU A 473 10.29 22.61 15.27
CA GLU A 473 10.72 21.23 15.58
C GLU A 473 9.74 20.52 16.55
N SER A 474 8.45 20.49 16.22
CA SER A 474 7.43 19.75 16.98
C SER A 474 7.05 18.44 16.28
N LYS A 475 6.56 17.48 17.10
CA LYS A 475 5.99 16.22 16.62
C LYS A 475 4.50 16.41 16.36
N SER A 476 4.09 16.28 15.11
CA SER A 476 2.73 16.44 14.61
C SER A 476 2.04 15.11 14.33
N ILE A 477 2.78 13.99 14.33
CA ILE A 477 2.25 12.64 14.10
C ILE A 477 2.43 11.79 15.35
N LEU A 478 1.33 11.29 15.91
CA LEU A 478 1.33 10.23 16.91
C LEU A 478 0.52 9.04 16.38
N ILE A 479 1.19 7.90 16.26
CA ILE A 479 0.58 6.63 15.85
C ILE A 479 1.00 5.56 16.84
N ASN A 480 0.01 4.87 17.43
CA ASN A 480 0.24 3.76 18.34
C ASN A 480 -0.56 2.54 17.88
N SER A 481 0.09 1.39 17.81
CA SER A 481 -0.59 0.11 17.57
C SER A 481 -1.53 -0.24 18.74
N THR A 482 -2.69 -0.80 18.45
CA THR A 482 -3.63 -1.28 19.47
C THR A 482 -4.23 -2.62 19.09
N ASP A 483 -4.64 -3.40 20.09
CA ASP A 483 -5.42 -4.63 19.96
C ASP A 483 -6.94 -4.37 19.98
N LYS A 484 -7.37 -3.14 20.28
CA LYS A 484 -8.78 -2.77 20.37
C LYS A 484 -9.36 -2.45 18.99
N PRO A 485 -10.37 -3.18 18.52
CA PRO A 485 -11.03 -2.85 17.27
C PRO A 485 -11.84 -1.54 17.39
N PRO A 486 -11.94 -0.73 16.33
CA PRO A 486 -12.74 0.49 16.34
C PRO A 486 -14.25 0.19 16.38
N SER A 487 -15.02 1.11 16.97
CA SER A 487 -16.48 1.07 16.90
C SER A 487 -16.98 1.62 15.56
N ILE A 488 -18.01 0.99 14.98
CA ILE A 488 -18.55 1.38 13.67
C ILE A 488 -19.89 2.08 13.84
N THR A 489 -19.96 3.33 13.39
CA THR A 489 -21.18 4.14 13.36
C THR A 489 -21.48 4.57 11.94
N LYS A 490 -22.51 3.96 11.33
CA LYS A 490 -23.02 4.35 10.00
C LYS A 490 -24.25 5.22 10.16
N LYS A 491 -24.16 6.50 9.79
CA LYS A 491 -25.26 7.46 9.91
C LYS A 491 -25.30 8.39 8.70
N LEU A 492 -26.21 8.14 7.77
CA LEU A 492 -26.52 9.06 6.69
C LEU A 492 -27.72 9.92 7.08
N ILE A 493 -27.60 11.23 6.86
CA ILE A 493 -28.70 12.19 6.97
C ILE A 493 -29.00 12.72 5.59
N VAL A 494 -30.29 12.89 5.32
CA VAL A 494 -30.79 13.47 4.09
C VAL A 494 -31.61 14.71 4.43
N ASP A 495 -31.42 15.77 3.65
CA ASP A 495 -32.28 16.94 3.64
C ASP A 495 -32.59 17.38 2.20
N ILE A 496 -33.64 18.18 2.02
CA ILE A 496 -34.06 18.66 0.70
C ILE A 496 -34.18 20.17 0.71
N THR A 497 -33.29 20.84 -0.01
CA THR A 497 -33.35 22.30 -0.23
C THR A 497 -34.19 22.63 -1.45
N GLY A 498 -34.96 23.73 -1.37
CA GLY A 498 -35.81 24.22 -2.46
C GLY A 498 -37.21 23.56 -2.52
N LEU A 499 -37.50 22.60 -1.65
CA LEU A 499 -38.80 21.94 -1.60
C LEU A 499 -39.88 22.83 -0.99
N LYS A 500 -40.87 23.21 -1.80
CA LYS A 500 -42.04 24.00 -1.34
C LYS A 500 -43.09 23.08 -0.71
N LYS A 501 -43.74 23.53 0.36
CA LYS A 501 -44.88 22.82 0.99
C LYS A 501 -46.09 22.67 0.05
N ILE A 502 -46.24 23.60 -0.89
CA ILE A 502 -47.29 23.62 -1.91
C ILE A 502 -46.64 23.43 -3.28
N ILE A 503 -47.11 22.43 -4.00
CA ILE A 503 -46.69 22.08 -5.36
C ILE A 503 -47.93 22.12 -6.24
N TYR A 504 -47.86 22.79 -7.39
CA TYR A 504 -48.92 22.77 -8.39
C TYR A 504 -48.60 21.71 -9.45
N ASP A 505 -49.62 20.98 -9.91
CA ASP A 505 -49.45 20.05 -11.02
C ASP A 505 -48.98 20.78 -12.29
N LYS A 506 -48.41 20.03 -13.24
CA LYS A 506 -47.89 20.56 -14.53
C LYS A 506 -46.75 21.58 -14.44
N ILE A 507 -46.32 21.99 -13.25
CA ILE A 507 -45.12 22.82 -13.04
C ILE A 507 -43.92 21.92 -12.77
N ASN A 508 -42.78 22.28 -13.35
CA ASN A 508 -41.49 21.69 -13.03
C ASN A 508 -40.83 22.46 -11.89
N TYR A 509 -40.36 21.72 -10.89
CA TYR A 509 -39.61 22.23 -9.76
C TYR A 509 -38.20 21.64 -9.78
N GLU A 510 -37.23 22.43 -9.35
CA GLU A 510 -35.86 22.00 -9.12
C GLU A 510 -35.62 22.00 -7.61
N ILE A 511 -35.21 20.85 -7.09
CA ILE A 511 -34.89 20.66 -5.67
C ILE A 511 -33.49 20.04 -5.56
N PHE A 512 -32.83 20.26 -4.43
CA PHE A 512 -31.52 19.68 -4.15
C PHE A 512 -31.63 18.68 -3.01
N LEU A 513 -31.31 17.42 -3.30
CA LEU A 513 -31.19 16.36 -2.31
C LEU A 513 -29.78 16.43 -1.69
N ASN A 514 -29.70 16.88 -0.45
CA ASN A 514 -28.45 16.96 0.31
C ASN A 514 -28.29 15.69 1.12
N VAL A 515 -27.19 14.96 0.91
CA VAL A 515 -26.86 13.74 1.63
C VAL A 515 -25.57 13.98 2.40
N SER A 516 -25.62 13.82 3.72
CA SER A 516 -24.49 14.03 4.62
C SER A 516 -24.18 12.74 5.38
N ASN A 517 -22.89 12.42 5.49
CA ASN A 517 -22.43 11.31 6.33
C ASN A 517 -22.01 11.82 7.71
N GLN A 518 -22.86 11.60 8.71
CA GLN A 518 -22.57 11.87 10.12
C GLN A 518 -22.07 10.62 10.88
N GLY A 519 -21.76 9.55 10.16
CA GLY A 519 -21.07 8.39 10.70
C GLY A 519 -19.56 8.63 10.83
N ASN A 520 -18.87 7.67 11.44
CA ASN A 520 -17.41 7.69 11.55
C ASN A 520 -16.70 6.91 10.44
N VAL A 521 -17.44 6.26 9.55
CA VAL A 521 -16.90 5.47 8.43
C VAL A 521 -17.48 5.95 7.11
N THR A 522 -16.71 5.78 6.05
CA THR A 522 -17.18 5.99 4.68
C THR A 522 -18.33 5.04 4.37
N VAL A 523 -19.37 5.56 3.73
CA VAL A 523 -20.48 4.74 3.24
C VAL A 523 -20.30 4.52 1.75
N TYR A 524 -20.35 3.25 1.33
CA TYR A 524 -20.10 2.82 -0.05
C TYR A 524 -21.37 2.30 -0.73
N ASN A 525 -21.48 2.53 -2.04
CA ASN A 525 -22.56 2.04 -2.91
C ASN A 525 -23.97 2.23 -2.33
N GLN A 526 -24.22 3.36 -1.67
CA GLN A 526 -25.52 3.67 -1.10
C GLN A 526 -26.52 3.99 -2.21
N LYS A 527 -27.63 3.25 -2.28
CA LYS A 527 -28.76 3.65 -3.11
C LYS A 527 -29.67 4.59 -2.32
N VAL A 528 -30.11 5.68 -2.97
CA VAL A 528 -31.11 6.62 -2.44
C VAL A 528 -32.23 6.77 -3.46
N MET A 529 -33.48 6.60 -3.03
CA MET A 529 -34.66 6.65 -3.90
C MET A 529 -35.69 7.65 -3.36
N LEU A 530 -36.21 8.51 -4.24
CA LEU A 530 -37.33 9.39 -3.92
C LEU A 530 -38.65 8.73 -4.27
N VAL A 531 -39.57 8.69 -3.31
CA VAL A 531 -40.88 8.06 -3.46
C VAL A 531 -41.96 9.00 -2.96
N ALA A 532 -42.94 9.27 -3.81
CA ALA A 532 -44.17 9.94 -3.41
C ALA A 532 -45.30 9.69 -4.42
N PRO A 533 -46.54 9.48 -3.98
CA PRO A 533 -47.70 9.40 -4.86
C PRO A 533 -47.84 10.64 -5.77
N PHE A 534 -48.28 10.44 -7.01
CA PHE A 534 -48.55 11.51 -7.99
C PHE A 534 -47.36 12.43 -8.33
N MET A 535 -46.13 12.06 -7.96
CA MET A 535 -44.92 12.82 -8.28
C MET A 535 -43.93 11.98 -9.08
N LEU A 536 -43.22 12.65 -9.97
CA LEU A 536 -42.18 12.11 -10.83
C LEU A 536 -40.87 12.84 -10.53
N PHE A 537 -39.80 12.05 -10.33
CA PHE A 537 -38.46 12.55 -10.01
C PHE A 537 -37.48 12.17 -11.12
N LYS A 538 -36.60 13.09 -11.49
CA LYS A 538 -35.51 12.86 -12.44
C LYS A 538 -34.19 13.45 -11.88
N PRO A 539 -33.21 12.60 -11.52
CA PRO A 539 -33.30 11.15 -11.37
C PRO A 539 -34.24 10.73 -10.22
N LYS A 540 -34.81 9.52 -10.31
CA LYS A 540 -35.59 8.90 -9.22
C LYS A 540 -34.69 8.15 -8.23
N ASP A 541 -33.68 7.48 -8.77
CA ASP A 541 -32.71 6.68 -8.05
C ASP A 541 -31.32 7.32 -8.20
N ILE A 542 -30.61 7.49 -7.09
CA ILE A 542 -29.23 7.94 -7.05
C ILE A 542 -28.38 6.83 -6.43
N ILE A 543 -27.28 6.49 -7.07
CA ILE A 543 -26.27 5.58 -6.52
C ILE A 543 -25.05 6.41 -6.12
N ILE A 544 -24.81 6.45 -4.81
CA ILE A 544 -23.67 7.15 -4.22
C ILE A 544 -22.55 6.13 -4.07
N ALA A 545 -21.55 6.19 -4.96
CA ALA A 545 -20.44 5.23 -4.96
C ALA A 545 -19.67 5.20 -3.63
N GLN A 546 -19.40 6.37 -3.06
CA GLN A 546 -18.81 6.53 -1.74
C GLN A 546 -19.10 7.92 -1.18
N ILE A 547 -19.21 8.08 0.15
CA ILE A 547 -19.30 9.37 0.84
C ILE A 547 -18.50 9.29 2.15
N ALA A 548 -17.45 10.10 2.28
CA ALA A 548 -16.52 10.10 3.41
C ALA A 548 -17.21 10.60 4.70
N PRO A 549 -16.67 10.31 5.91
CA PRO A 549 -17.16 10.90 7.14
C PRO A 549 -17.17 12.43 7.06
N LEU A 550 -18.25 13.06 7.55
CA LEU A 550 -18.50 14.50 7.51
C LEU A 550 -18.57 15.11 6.09
N GLU A 551 -18.55 14.31 5.03
CA GLU A 551 -18.81 14.79 3.67
C GLU A 551 -20.31 15.06 3.47
N GLU A 552 -20.61 16.14 2.74
CA GLU A 552 -21.95 16.46 2.26
C GLU A 552 -21.94 16.58 0.73
N ARG A 553 -22.94 15.96 0.08
CA ARG A 553 -23.15 16.06 -1.37
C ARG A 553 -24.58 16.43 -1.70
N SER A 554 -24.72 17.36 -2.63
CA SER A 554 -26.01 17.80 -3.17
C SER A 554 -26.24 17.22 -4.55
N TYR A 555 -27.43 16.68 -4.78
CA TYR A 555 -27.87 16.17 -6.08
C TYR A 555 -29.08 16.97 -6.56
N GLU A 556 -28.98 17.52 -7.78
CA GLU A 556 -30.11 18.19 -8.41
C GLU A 556 -31.17 17.17 -8.83
N ILE A 557 -32.41 17.40 -8.41
CA ILE A 557 -33.56 16.58 -8.75
C ILE A 557 -34.62 17.45 -9.40
N LYS A 558 -35.07 17.04 -10.58
CA LYS A 558 -36.23 17.63 -11.24
C LYS A 558 -37.50 16.92 -10.78
N LEU A 559 -38.40 17.70 -10.23
CA LEU A 559 -39.68 17.28 -9.66
C LEU A 559 -40.83 17.77 -10.55
N ASN A 560 -41.75 16.88 -10.89
CA ASN A 560 -43.01 17.20 -11.55
C ASN A 560 -44.15 16.41 -10.90
N SER A 561 -45.38 16.94 -10.94
CA SER A 561 -46.56 16.20 -10.49
C SER A 561 -47.47 15.82 -11.65
N LEU A 562 -48.00 14.59 -11.59
CA LEU A 562 -49.04 14.10 -12.50
C LEU A 562 -50.26 15.02 -12.47
N SER A 563 -51.04 15.05 -13.55
CA SER A 563 -52.27 15.86 -13.59
C SER A 563 -53.24 15.41 -12.49
N LEU A 564 -53.77 16.37 -11.73
CA LEU A 564 -54.67 16.17 -10.61
C LEU A 564 -56.07 16.71 -10.91
N LEU A 565 -57.09 15.98 -10.45
CA LEU A 565 -58.48 16.44 -10.49
C LEU A 565 -58.86 17.23 -9.23
N SER A 566 -58.17 17.02 -8.12
CA SER A 566 -58.43 17.65 -6.83
C SER A 566 -57.16 17.81 -6.02
N LYS A 567 -57.21 18.65 -4.99
CA LYS A 567 -56.11 18.82 -4.02
C LYS A 567 -55.78 17.47 -3.36
N GLN A 568 -54.50 17.13 -3.30
CA GLN A 568 -54.00 15.91 -2.66
C GLN A 568 -53.03 16.27 -1.52
N LYS A 569 -53.05 15.51 -0.43
CA LYS A 569 -52.03 15.54 0.62
C LYS A 569 -51.12 14.34 0.42
N VAL A 570 -49.84 14.58 0.23
CA VAL A 570 -48.89 13.55 -0.21
C VAL A 570 -47.66 13.57 0.67
N THR A 571 -47.16 12.40 1.02
CA THR A 571 -45.90 12.26 1.75
C THR A 571 -44.77 11.95 0.77
N LEU A 572 -43.76 12.81 0.74
CA LEU A 572 -42.47 12.52 0.12
C LEU A 572 -41.62 11.76 1.12
N THR A 573 -41.14 10.59 0.70
CA THR A 573 -40.19 9.78 1.46
C THR A 573 -38.92 9.59 0.65
N VAL A 574 -37.77 9.77 1.30
CA VAL A 574 -36.48 9.35 0.76
C VAL A 574 -36.08 8.05 1.43
N LEU A 575 -35.89 7.01 0.62
CA LEU A 575 -35.52 5.67 1.06
C LEU A 575 -34.03 5.42 0.77
N GLY A 576 -33.33 4.87 1.73
CA GLY A 576 -32.00 4.29 1.58
C GLY A 576 -32.05 2.79 1.26
N ASP A 577 -30.93 2.11 1.50
CA ASP A 577 -30.84 0.66 1.33
C ASP A 577 -31.81 -0.07 2.28
N SER A 578 -32.24 -1.24 1.84
CA SER A 578 -33.24 -2.06 2.55
C SER A 578 -34.55 -1.31 2.84
N ASN A 579 -34.90 -0.31 2.03
CA ASN A 579 -36.05 0.58 2.20
C ASN A 579 -36.08 1.30 3.55
N LYS A 580 -34.92 1.56 4.17
CA LYS A 580 -34.83 2.36 5.38
C LYS A 580 -35.24 3.80 5.07
N GLU A 581 -36.18 4.35 5.82
CA GLU A 581 -36.54 5.76 5.70
C GLU A 581 -35.40 6.66 6.20
N LEU A 582 -34.95 7.58 5.36
CA LEU A 582 -33.90 8.56 5.67
C LEU A 582 -34.46 9.97 5.87
N TYR A 583 -35.58 10.27 5.23
CA TYR A 583 -36.25 11.56 5.29
C TYR A 583 -37.72 11.42 4.92
N GLN A 584 -38.56 12.24 5.53
CA GLN A 584 -39.99 12.31 5.22
C GLN A 584 -40.50 13.76 5.34
N GLN A 585 -41.25 14.22 4.34
CA GLN A 585 -41.95 15.50 4.40
C GLN A 585 -43.35 15.39 3.78
N THR A 586 -44.35 15.93 4.48
CA THR A 586 -45.71 16.07 3.95
C THR A 586 -45.83 17.31 3.08
N LEU A 587 -46.36 17.13 1.87
CA LEU A 587 -46.63 18.15 0.87
C LEU A 587 -48.12 18.22 0.53
N ILE A 588 -48.52 19.35 -0.05
CA ILE A 588 -49.86 19.55 -0.58
C ILE A 588 -49.74 19.80 -2.08
N LEU A 589 -50.40 18.97 -2.88
CA LEU A 589 -50.48 19.12 -4.32
C LEU A 589 -51.79 19.80 -4.70
N TYR A 590 -51.71 20.84 -5.52
CA TYR A 590 -52.87 21.52 -6.10
C TYR A 590 -52.92 21.32 -7.62
N PRO A 591 -54.10 21.10 -8.21
CA PRO A 591 -54.25 21.26 -9.65
C PRO A 591 -53.87 22.69 -10.10
N TYR A 592 -53.18 22.82 -11.22
CA TYR A 592 -52.66 24.10 -11.74
C TYR A 592 -53.75 25.14 -11.97
N TYR A 593 -54.98 24.70 -12.26
CA TYR A 593 -56.11 25.62 -12.43
C TYR A 593 -56.43 26.43 -11.16
N TYR A 594 -56.04 25.97 -9.96
CA TYR A 594 -56.15 26.79 -8.74
C TYR A 594 -55.22 27.99 -8.78
N GLN A 595 -54.00 27.83 -9.31
CA GLN A 595 -53.07 28.94 -9.50
C GLN A 595 -53.59 29.93 -10.54
N LEU A 596 -54.12 29.42 -11.65
CA LEU A 596 -54.77 30.25 -12.68
C LEU A 596 -55.95 31.03 -12.09
N ALA A 597 -56.85 30.36 -11.37
CA ALA A 597 -58.01 31.00 -10.74
C ALA A 597 -57.59 32.12 -9.77
N TYR A 598 -56.54 31.89 -8.98
CA TYR A 598 -55.99 32.92 -8.10
C TYR A 598 -55.40 34.12 -8.88
N GLN A 599 -54.62 33.87 -9.93
CA GLN A 599 -54.04 34.91 -10.77
C GLN A 599 -55.12 35.73 -11.51
N TYR A 600 -56.11 35.06 -12.09
CA TYR A 600 -57.26 35.74 -12.72
C TYR A 600 -58.10 36.51 -11.70
N GLY A 601 -58.30 35.97 -10.49
CA GLY A 601 -58.98 36.66 -9.41
C GLY A 601 -58.28 37.98 -9.02
N LEU A 602 -56.95 37.95 -8.87
CA LEU A 602 -56.16 39.15 -8.61
C LEU A 602 -56.20 40.15 -9.78
N PHE A 603 -56.17 39.65 -11.01
CA PHE A 603 -56.27 40.50 -12.21
C PHE A 603 -57.63 41.19 -12.30
N ILE A 604 -58.72 40.47 -12.06
CA ILE A 604 -60.08 41.03 -12.00
C ILE A 604 -60.19 42.06 -10.87
N LEU A 605 -59.63 41.76 -9.69
CA LEU A 605 -59.60 42.71 -8.57
C LEU A 605 -58.82 43.98 -8.91
N ALA A 606 -57.66 43.85 -9.56
CA ALA A 606 -56.87 44.99 -10.01
C ALA A 606 -57.63 45.85 -11.04
N ILE A 607 -58.34 45.22 -11.98
CA ILE A 607 -59.22 45.91 -12.92
C ILE A 607 -60.33 46.64 -12.17
N MET A 608 -60.99 46.00 -11.20
CA MET A 608 -62.04 46.63 -10.39
C MET A 608 -61.52 47.84 -9.62
N VAL A 609 -60.35 47.72 -8.98
CA VAL A 609 -59.71 48.83 -8.26
C VAL A 609 -59.35 49.95 -9.22
N PHE A 610 -58.80 49.63 -10.40
CA PHE A 610 -58.49 50.63 -11.43
C PHE A 610 -59.74 51.36 -11.92
N ILE A 611 -60.84 50.64 -12.18
CA ILE A 611 -62.13 51.23 -12.56
C ILE A 611 -62.64 52.15 -11.45
N LEU A 612 -62.56 51.74 -10.18
CA LEU A 612 -62.98 52.56 -9.04
C LEU A 612 -62.13 53.84 -8.91
N ILE A 613 -60.81 53.74 -9.08
CA ILE A 613 -59.89 54.89 -9.09
C ILE A 613 -60.22 55.82 -10.26
N PHE A 614 -60.48 55.28 -11.46
CA PHE A 614 -60.83 56.06 -12.63
C PHE A 614 -62.16 56.81 -12.44
N ILE A 615 -63.18 56.15 -11.90
CA ILE A 615 -64.47 56.77 -11.56
C ILE A 615 -64.28 57.88 -10.52
N TYR A 616 -63.45 57.65 -9.49
CA TYR A 616 -63.14 58.64 -8.46
C TYR A 616 -62.37 59.85 -9.02
N ALA A 617 -61.36 59.62 -9.88
CA ALA A 617 -60.60 60.67 -10.54
C ALA A 617 -61.48 61.52 -11.46
N LYS A 618 -62.37 60.90 -12.25
CA LYS A 618 -63.34 61.61 -13.11
C LYS A 618 -64.31 62.48 -12.30
N LYS A 619 -64.74 62.02 -11.12
CA LYS A 619 -65.55 62.83 -10.18
C LYS A 619 -64.80 64.03 -9.58
N ARG A 620 -63.46 63.97 -9.49
CA ARG A 620 -62.61 65.09 -9.03
C ARG A 620 -62.28 66.11 -10.13
N VAL A 621 -62.29 65.72 -11.41
CA VAL A 621 -62.08 66.63 -12.55
C VAL A 621 -63.37 67.36 -12.93
N ASN A 622 -64.54 66.79 -12.62
CA ASN A 622 -65.87 67.40 -12.81
C ASN A 622 -66.40 68.16 -11.57
N LYS A 623 -65.53 68.45 -10.60
CA LYS A 623 -65.76 69.35 -9.47
C LYS A 623 -64.69 70.42 -9.52
#